data_AF-A0A7Y5J0B6-F1
#
_entry.id   AF-A0A7Y5J0B6-F1
#
_cell.length_a   1.000
_cell.length_b   1.000
_cell.length_c   1.000
_cell.angle_alpha   90.00
_cell.angle_beta   90.00
_cell.angle_gamma   90.00
#
_symmetry.space_group_name_H-M   'P 1'
#
loop_
_entity.id
_entity.type
_entity.pdbx_description
1 polymer ?
#
loop_
_entity_poly.entity_id
_entity_poly.type
_entity_poly.pdbx_seq_one_letter_code
_entity_poly.pdbx_strand_id
1 'polypeptide(L)'
;MSETGNYFYCSIDLTKEYSFETHLLLELSPTGEILKSERFFHSNYSCCLDNYYEGFSKLGDYFGLITCGTGSGYCAGYLYLFKEILPQDAQHSIPQWYWSSLGEQFQRFSSTMELKKDNLVVHYTVEDGELDEGSTRNIKETRKFDVRYGFKNNQWVTNDTAKFEGLDINW
;
A
#
# COMPACT_ATOMS: atom_id res chain seq x y z
N MET A 1 11.00 -8.42 21.86
CA MET A 1 10.31 -9.69 21.60
C MET A 1 11.39 -10.71 21.29
N SER A 2 11.33 -11.90 21.90
CA SER A 2 12.23 -13.01 21.55
C SER A 2 11.90 -13.48 20.12
N GLU A 3 12.91 -13.62 19.26
CA GLU A 3 12.73 -14.19 17.93
C GLU A 3 12.15 -15.60 18.06
N THR A 4 10.96 -15.84 17.49
CA THR A 4 10.29 -17.14 17.53
C THR A 4 10.88 -18.15 16.54
N GLY A 5 11.67 -17.66 15.57
CA GLY A 5 12.16 -18.46 14.44
C GLY A 5 11.12 -18.70 13.35
N ASN A 6 9.91 -18.14 13.48
CA ASN A 6 8.87 -18.24 12.46
C ASN A 6 9.26 -17.45 11.20
N TYR A 7 8.74 -17.86 10.05
CA TYR A 7 8.94 -17.15 8.78
C TYR A 7 7.61 -16.87 8.08
N PHE A 8 7.57 -15.79 7.32
CA PHE A 8 6.42 -15.40 6.52
C PHE A 8 6.63 -15.82 5.08
N TYR A 9 5.60 -16.39 4.48
CA TYR A 9 5.54 -16.77 3.08
C TYR A 9 4.39 -16.04 2.40
N CYS A 10 4.64 -15.50 1.21
CA CYS A 10 3.62 -14.85 0.38
C CYS A 10 3.59 -15.54 -0.97
N SER A 11 2.43 -16.02 -1.39
CA SER A 11 2.19 -16.59 -2.72
C SER A 11 0.95 -16.02 -3.37
N ILE A 12 0.88 -16.09 -4.69
CA ILE A 12 -0.36 -15.84 -5.43
C ILE A 12 -1.36 -16.96 -5.10
N ASP A 13 -2.60 -16.58 -4.80
CA ASP A 13 -3.70 -17.53 -4.60
C ASP A 13 -4.29 -17.97 -5.94
N LEU A 14 -4.22 -19.27 -6.23
CA LEU A 14 -4.70 -19.89 -7.47
C LEU A 14 -6.12 -20.47 -7.36
N THR A 15 -6.78 -20.35 -6.20
CA THR A 15 -8.13 -20.90 -5.97
C THR A 15 -9.24 -20.17 -6.74
N LYS A 16 -8.96 -18.97 -7.26
CA LYS A 16 -9.90 -18.12 -8.02
C LYS A 16 -11.18 -17.78 -7.25
N GLU A 17 -11.09 -17.65 -5.94
CA GLU A 17 -12.23 -17.26 -5.08
C GLU A 17 -12.72 -15.83 -5.39
N TYR A 18 -11.83 -14.96 -5.90
CA TYR A 18 -12.12 -13.58 -6.27
C TYR A 18 -11.94 -13.36 -7.77
N SER A 19 -12.62 -12.33 -8.29
CA SER A 19 -12.49 -11.90 -9.69
C SER A 19 -11.14 -11.26 -10.03
N PHE A 20 -10.38 -10.88 -9.00
CA PHE A 20 -9.05 -10.32 -9.11
C PHE A 20 -8.04 -11.19 -8.36
N GLU A 21 -6.75 -10.96 -8.65
CA GLU A 21 -5.67 -11.67 -7.99
C GLU A 21 -5.64 -11.36 -6.49
N THR A 22 -5.38 -12.39 -5.71
CA THR A 22 -5.20 -12.29 -4.26
C THR A 22 -3.93 -13.01 -3.85
N HIS A 23 -3.40 -12.68 -2.69
CA HIS A 23 -2.19 -13.29 -2.16
C HIS A 23 -2.54 -14.05 -0.91
N LEU A 24 -1.92 -15.21 -0.74
CA LEU A 24 -1.97 -15.98 0.48
C LEU A 24 -0.71 -15.69 1.28
N LEU A 25 -0.89 -15.05 2.43
CA LEU A 25 0.15 -14.89 3.44
C LEU A 25 0.07 -16.04 4.44
N LEU A 26 1.21 -16.65 4.74
CA LEU A 26 1.33 -17.73 5.72
C LEU A 26 2.38 -17.34 6.77
N GLU A 27 2.07 -17.58 8.05
CA GLU A 27 3.07 -17.64 9.12
C GLU A 27 3.40 -19.11 9.35
N LEU A 28 4.67 -19.46 9.22
CA LEU A 28 5.16 -20.83 9.30
C LEU A 28 6.09 -21.01 10.50
N SER A 29 5.91 -22.11 11.23
CA SER A 29 6.85 -22.51 12.30
C SER A 29 8.19 -22.96 11.70
N PRO A 30 9.27 -23.09 12.50
CA PRO A 30 10.55 -23.62 12.01
C PRO A 30 10.48 -25.03 11.38
N THR A 31 9.43 -25.80 11.69
CA THR A 31 9.19 -27.13 11.12
C THR A 31 8.32 -27.11 9.86
N GLY A 32 7.85 -25.92 9.44
CA GLY A 32 6.99 -25.73 8.27
C GLY A 32 5.49 -25.88 8.53
N GLU A 33 5.08 -25.97 9.79
CA GLU A 33 3.65 -25.97 10.16
C GLU A 33 3.04 -24.59 9.92
N ILE A 34 1.84 -24.55 9.33
CA ILE A 34 1.08 -23.31 9.15
C ILE A 34 0.47 -22.90 10.48
N LEU A 35 0.96 -21.79 11.04
CA LEU A 35 0.49 -21.20 12.29
C LEU A 35 -0.67 -20.22 12.05
N LYS A 36 -0.58 -19.44 10.97
CA LYS A 36 -1.61 -18.50 10.51
C LYS A 36 -1.63 -18.45 8.99
N SER A 37 -2.80 -18.14 8.44
CA SER A 37 -2.97 -17.86 7.02
C SER A 37 -3.95 -16.72 6.84
N GLU A 38 -3.66 -15.79 5.94
CA GLU A 38 -4.59 -14.74 5.55
C GLU A 38 -4.53 -14.51 4.05
N ARG A 39 -5.70 -14.24 3.48
CA ARG A 39 -5.80 -13.85 2.08
C ARG A 39 -5.88 -12.34 1.97
N PHE A 40 -4.97 -11.76 1.21
CA PHE A 40 -4.97 -10.34 0.88
C PHE A 40 -5.47 -10.12 -0.54
N PHE A 41 -6.55 -9.35 -0.64
CA PHE A 41 -7.07 -8.86 -1.90
C PHE A 41 -6.12 -7.80 -2.48
N HIS A 42 -5.64 -8.04 -3.70
CA HIS A 42 -4.62 -7.22 -4.36
C HIS A 42 -5.18 -6.37 -5.52
N SER A 43 -6.39 -6.65 -6.00
CA SER A 43 -7.01 -5.99 -7.16
C SER A 43 -6.19 -6.14 -8.46
N ASN A 44 -6.25 -5.19 -9.39
CA ASN A 44 -5.66 -5.29 -10.73
C ASN A 44 -4.18 -4.83 -10.80
N TYR A 45 -3.29 -5.81 -10.96
CA TYR A 45 -1.83 -5.68 -11.04
C TYR A 45 -1.28 -4.72 -12.10
N SER A 46 -1.87 -4.71 -13.29
CA SER A 46 -1.28 -3.98 -14.44
C SER A 46 -1.26 -2.47 -14.25
N CYS A 47 -2.02 -1.96 -13.29
CA CYS A 47 -2.23 -0.55 -13.01
C CYS A 47 -1.28 -0.03 -11.92
N CYS A 48 -0.69 -0.91 -11.11
CA CYS A 48 -0.01 -0.51 -9.87
C CYS A 48 1.47 -0.85 -9.74
N LEU A 49 1.95 -1.76 -10.57
CA LEU A 49 3.26 -2.34 -10.38
C LEU A 49 4.06 -2.42 -11.69
N ASP A 50 3.67 -1.68 -12.74
CA ASP A 50 4.29 -1.76 -14.07
C ASP A 50 4.45 -3.21 -14.58
N ASN A 51 3.52 -4.09 -14.19
CA ASN A 51 3.55 -5.56 -14.41
C ASN A 51 4.71 -6.32 -13.74
N TYR A 52 5.33 -5.77 -12.69
CA TYR A 52 6.42 -6.40 -11.93
C TYR A 52 6.05 -6.57 -10.44
N TYR A 53 6.14 -7.80 -9.92
CA TYR A 53 5.81 -8.04 -8.52
C TYR A 53 6.87 -7.47 -7.56
N GLU A 54 6.58 -6.31 -6.96
CA GLU A 54 7.33 -5.77 -5.80
C GLU A 54 6.59 -6.03 -4.46
N GLY A 55 5.48 -6.77 -4.52
CA GLY A 55 4.40 -6.68 -3.55
C GLY A 55 4.76 -7.07 -2.13
N PHE A 56 5.70 -7.99 -1.87
CA PHE A 56 6.05 -8.42 -0.51
C PHE A 56 7.51 -8.12 -0.16
N SER A 57 7.72 -7.28 0.86
CA SER A 57 9.04 -6.78 1.24
C SER A 57 9.22 -6.71 2.76
N LYS A 58 10.44 -6.42 3.21
CA LYS A 58 10.75 -6.19 4.63
C LYS A 58 11.28 -4.77 4.82
N LEU A 59 10.71 -4.05 5.78
CA LEU A 59 11.12 -2.69 6.15
C LEU A 59 11.42 -2.66 7.65
N GLY A 60 12.71 -2.67 8.01
CA GLY A 60 13.14 -2.82 9.40
C GLY A 60 12.63 -4.14 9.99
N ASP A 61 11.86 -4.05 11.09
CA ASP A 61 11.26 -5.21 11.78
C ASP A 61 9.86 -5.57 11.27
N TYR A 62 9.40 -4.95 10.18
CA TYR A 62 8.05 -5.11 9.64
C TYR A 62 8.07 -5.78 8.26
N PHE A 63 7.01 -6.53 7.97
CA PHE A 63 6.71 -7.04 6.63
C PHE A 63 5.74 -6.08 5.94
N GLY A 64 6.00 -5.80 4.68
CA GLY A 64 5.20 -4.92 3.82
C GLY A 64 4.53 -5.71 2.72
N LEU A 65 3.23 -5.49 2.52
CA LEU A 65 2.49 -5.95 1.35
C LEU A 65 1.85 -4.76 0.62
N ILE A 66 2.18 -4.54 -0.64
CA ILE A 66 1.52 -3.53 -1.47
C ILE A 66 0.30 -4.17 -2.13
N THR A 67 -0.83 -3.48 -2.11
CA THR A 67 -2.06 -3.83 -2.84
C THR A 67 -2.48 -2.69 -3.76
N CYS A 68 -3.32 -3.00 -4.74
CA CYS A 68 -3.71 -2.04 -5.77
C CYS A 68 -5.13 -1.54 -5.59
N GLY A 69 -5.34 -0.25 -5.87
CA GLY A 69 -6.66 0.32 -6.10
C GLY A 69 -6.79 0.68 -7.57
N THR A 70 -7.89 0.26 -8.21
CA THR A 70 -8.07 0.50 -9.66
C THR A 70 -9.47 0.98 -9.98
N GLY A 71 -9.58 1.90 -10.93
CA GLY A 71 -10.84 2.42 -11.46
C GLY A 71 -10.66 2.97 -12.88
N SER A 72 -11.75 3.38 -13.52
CA SER A 72 -11.71 4.00 -14.86
C SER A 72 -11.00 5.35 -14.81
N GLY A 73 -9.69 5.36 -15.08
CA GLY A 73 -8.83 6.54 -14.94
C GLY A 73 -8.17 6.69 -13.57
N TYR A 74 -8.17 5.64 -12.74
CA TYR A 74 -7.56 5.64 -11.41
C TYR A 74 -6.68 4.42 -11.18
N CYS A 75 -5.47 4.66 -10.68
CA CYS A 75 -4.51 3.65 -10.27
C CYS A 75 -3.87 4.06 -8.95
N ALA A 76 -3.77 3.14 -7.99
CA ALA A 76 -3.15 3.42 -6.69
C ALA A 76 -2.43 2.22 -6.11
N GLY A 77 -1.48 2.51 -5.23
CA GLY A 77 -0.77 1.56 -4.39
C GLY A 77 -0.98 1.89 -2.91
N TYR A 78 -1.33 0.86 -2.14
CA TYR A 78 -1.51 0.94 -0.70
C TYR A 78 -0.60 -0.08 -0.01
N LEU A 79 0.18 0.37 0.97
CA LEU A 79 1.09 -0.48 1.73
C LEU A 79 0.43 -0.93 3.04
N TYR A 80 0.33 -2.24 3.23
CA TYR A 80 0.05 -2.86 4.51
C TYR A 80 1.39 -3.20 5.16
N LEU A 81 1.65 -2.65 6.35
CA LEU A 81 2.91 -2.86 7.07
C LEU A 81 2.60 -3.49 8.43
N PHE A 82 3.12 -4.68 8.71
CA PHE A 82 2.71 -5.47 9.88
C PHE A 82 3.87 -6.28 10.48
N LYS A 83 3.74 -6.64 11.76
CA LYS A 83 4.66 -7.57 12.45
C LYS A 83 4.08 -8.99 12.55
N GLU A 84 2.77 -9.10 12.45
CA GLU A 84 2.02 -10.36 12.54
C GLU A 84 0.94 -10.35 11.46
N ILE A 85 0.60 -11.53 10.91
CA ILE A 85 -0.56 -11.63 10.02
C ILE A 85 -1.84 -11.34 10.81
N LEU A 86 -2.59 -10.37 10.30
CA LEU A 86 -3.94 -10.01 10.72
C LEU A 86 -4.87 -10.07 9.50
N PRO A 87 -6.19 -10.20 9.71
CA PRO A 87 -7.16 -9.98 8.64
C PRO A 87 -6.92 -8.65 7.92
N GLN A 88 -7.08 -8.62 6.60
CA GLN A 88 -6.82 -7.40 5.82
C GLN A 88 -7.71 -6.23 6.27
N ASP A 89 -8.98 -6.50 6.55
CA ASP A 89 -9.97 -5.52 7.02
C ASP A 89 -9.72 -5.03 8.46
N ALA A 90 -8.90 -5.75 9.21
CA ALA A 90 -8.43 -5.39 10.54
C ALA A 90 -7.12 -4.60 10.51
N GLN A 91 -6.70 -4.07 9.35
CA GLN A 91 -5.49 -3.27 9.20
C GLN A 91 -5.80 -1.96 8.48
N HIS A 92 -5.03 -0.93 8.79
CA HIS A 92 -5.04 0.29 7.99
C HIS A 92 -3.90 0.24 6.98
N SER A 93 -4.25 0.51 5.74
CA SER A 93 -3.27 0.69 4.69
C SER A 93 -2.63 2.08 4.76
N ILE A 94 -1.40 2.19 4.24
CA ILE A 94 -0.67 3.45 4.10
C ILE A 94 -0.66 3.77 2.60
N PRO A 95 -1.30 4.87 2.16
CA PRO A 95 -1.25 5.28 0.76
C PRO A 95 0.20 5.48 0.32
N GLN A 96 0.61 4.86 -0.78
CA GLN A 96 1.98 4.96 -1.33
C GLN A 96 2.03 5.94 -2.50
N TRP A 97 1.13 5.74 -3.45
CA TRP A 97 1.04 6.54 -4.66
C TRP A 97 -0.36 6.36 -5.25
N TYR A 98 -0.81 7.34 -6.02
CA TYR A 98 -1.89 7.12 -6.98
C TYR A 98 -1.72 8.05 -8.18
N TRP A 99 -2.47 7.72 -9.22
CA TRP A 99 -2.67 8.50 -10.40
C TRP A 99 -4.16 8.49 -10.71
N SER A 100 -4.77 9.67 -10.82
CA SER A 100 -6.14 9.84 -11.27
C SER A 100 -6.21 10.82 -12.44
N SER A 101 -7.12 10.59 -13.36
CA SER A 101 -7.37 11.51 -14.49
C SER A 101 -8.85 11.60 -14.82
N LEU A 102 -9.32 12.82 -15.04
CA LEU A 102 -10.68 13.13 -15.49
C LEU A 102 -10.62 14.13 -16.66
N GLY A 103 -10.82 13.63 -17.87
CA GLY A 103 -10.59 14.43 -19.07
C GLY A 103 -9.11 14.78 -19.21
N GLU A 104 -8.81 16.07 -19.34
CA GLU A 104 -7.43 16.57 -19.41
C GLU A 104 -6.80 16.76 -18.02
N GLN A 105 -7.61 16.84 -16.96
CA GLN A 105 -7.10 17.06 -15.61
C GLN A 105 -6.55 15.76 -15.04
N PHE A 106 -5.43 15.86 -14.32
CA PHE A 106 -4.87 14.74 -13.57
C PHE A 106 -4.44 15.16 -12.18
N GLN A 107 -4.41 14.17 -11.29
CA GLN A 107 -3.78 14.27 -9.99
C GLN A 107 -2.83 13.10 -9.80
N ARG A 108 -1.62 13.40 -9.36
CA ARG A 108 -0.61 12.43 -9.01
C ARG A 108 -0.27 12.55 -7.54
N PHE A 109 -0.20 11.42 -6.88
CA PHE A 109 0.20 11.30 -5.50
C PHE A 109 1.36 10.32 -5.42
N SER A 110 2.37 10.66 -4.64
CA SER A 110 3.53 9.81 -4.43
C SER A 110 4.09 10.02 -3.03
N SER A 111 4.85 9.05 -2.56
CA SER A 111 5.45 9.10 -1.24
C SER A 111 6.85 8.54 -1.20
N THR A 112 7.61 9.04 -0.22
CA THR A 112 8.79 8.37 0.32
C THR A 112 8.59 8.16 1.81
N MET A 113 9.34 7.24 2.40
CA MET A 113 9.11 6.82 3.78
C MET A 113 10.41 6.68 4.57
N GLU A 114 10.32 7.03 5.85
CA GLU A 114 11.36 6.84 6.83
C GLU A 114 10.80 6.06 8.03
N LEU A 115 11.32 4.86 8.26
CA LEU A 115 10.93 4.03 9.41
C LEU A 115 12.01 4.10 10.49
N LYS A 116 11.62 4.54 11.69
CA LYS A 116 12.47 4.52 12.88
C LYS A 116 11.73 3.89 14.05
N LYS A 117 12.01 2.60 14.29
CA LYS A 117 11.29 1.75 15.26
C LYS A 117 9.79 1.74 14.93
N ASP A 118 8.95 2.16 15.87
CA ASP A 118 7.50 2.15 15.76
C ASP A 118 6.93 3.51 15.31
N ASN A 119 7.78 4.32 14.66
CA ASN A 119 7.41 5.59 14.05
C ASN A 119 7.76 5.56 12.57
N LEU A 120 6.74 5.70 11.74
CA LEU A 120 6.86 5.84 10.31
C LEU A 120 6.52 7.28 9.95
N VAL A 121 7.43 7.96 9.26
CA VAL A 121 7.17 9.26 8.65
C VAL A 121 7.03 9.03 7.16
N VAL A 122 5.93 9.50 6.59
CA VAL A 122 5.67 9.43 5.15
C VAL A 122 5.65 10.85 4.60
N HIS A 123 6.47 11.08 3.57
CA HIS A 123 6.63 12.35 2.89
C HIS A 123 5.83 12.31 1.60
N TYR A 124 4.69 12.99 1.58
CA TYR A 124 3.78 13.00 0.45
C TYR A 124 4.06 14.17 -0.48
N THR A 125 3.94 13.90 -1.78
CA THR A 125 3.89 14.91 -2.84
C THR A 125 2.63 14.68 -3.67
N VAL A 126 1.82 15.72 -3.79
CA VAL A 126 0.64 15.79 -4.64
C VAL A 126 0.92 16.77 -5.76
N GLU A 127 0.70 16.35 -7.00
CA GLU A 127 0.87 17.15 -8.20
C GLU A 127 -0.46 17.17 -8.96
N ASP A 128 -1.06 18.34 -9.07
CA ASP A 128 -2.26 18.56 -9.88
C ASP A 128 -1.85 19.20 -11.21
N GLY A 129 -2.43 18.74 -12.30
CA GLY A 129 -2.02 19.20 -13.62
C GLY A 129 -3.01 18.90 -14.73
N GLU A 130 -2.57 19.20 -15.94
CA GLU A 130 -3.31 18.97 -17.17
C GLU A 130 -2.45 18.21 -18.17
N LEU A 131 -3.06 17.32 -18.95
CA LEU A 131 -2.47 16.69 -20.11
C LEU A 131 -2.65 17.62 -21.32
N ASP A 132 -1.57 17.87 -22.07
CA ASP A 132 -1.72 18.53 -23.38
C ASP A 132 -2.19 17.54 -24.47
N GLU A 133 -2.38 18.06 -25.70
CA GLU A 133 -2.76 17.25 -26.86
C GLU A 133 -1.79 16.10 -27.16
N GLY A 134 -0.54 16.19 -26.68
CA GLY A 134 0.50 15.16 -26.79
C GLY A 134 0.57 14.21 -25.58
N SER A 135 -0.37 14.30 -24.64
CA SER A 135 -0.35 13.58 -23.35
C SER A 135 0.85 13.93 -22.46
N THR A 136 1.49 15.07 -22.69
CA THR A 136 2.54 15.60 -21.83
C THR A 136 1.90 16.17 -20.56
N ARG A 137 2.50 15.84 -19.41
CA ARG A 137 2.03 16.30 -18.11
C ARG A 137 2.49 17.72 -17.83
N ASN A 138 1.55 18.64 -17.70
CA ASN A 138 1.80 20.01 -17.29
C ASN A 138 1.36 20.20 -15.84
N ILE A 139 2.31 20.14 -14.91
CA ILE A 139 2.06 20.34 -13.48
C ILE A 139 1.70 21.80 -13.23
N LYS A 140 0.57 22.04 -12.58
CA LYS A 140 0.08 23.38 -12.22
C LYS A 140 0.30 23.67 -10.75
N GLU A 141 0.11 22.68 -9.90
CA GLU A 141 0.27 22.80 -8.45
C GLU A 141 1.09 21.64 -7.90
N THR A 142 1.90 21.92 -6.89
CA THR A 142 2.59 20.88 -6.12
C THR A 142 2.42 21.17 -4.63
N ARG A 143 1.80 20.23 -3.93
CA ARG A 143 1.60 20.27 -2.48
C ARG A 143 2.44 19.18 -1.84
N LYS A 144 3.14 19.52 -0.76
CA LYS A 144 3.95 18.57 0.02
C LYS A 144 3.55 18.60 1.48
N PHE A 145 3.45 17.43 2.08
CA PHE A 145 3.16 17.32 3.50
C PHE A 145 3.68 16.01 4.07
N ASP A 146 3.99 16.03 5.36
CA ASP A 146 4.42 14.84 6.09
C ASP A 146 3.27 14.29 6.92
N VAL A 147 3.19 12.98 7.03
CA VAL A 147 2.27 12.27 7.94
C VAL A 147 3.07 11.35 8.82
N ARG A 148 2.77 11.39 10.12
CA ARG A 148 3.38 10.49 11.10
C ARG A 148 2.39 9.39 11.44
N TYR A 149 2.83 8.15 11.29
CA TYR A 149 2.11 6.98 11.74
C TYR A 149 2.81 6.40 12.97
N GLY A 150 2.02 6.09 13.99
CA GLY A 150 2.48 5.34 15.16
C GLY A 150 1.94 3.92 15.10
N PHE A 151 2.76 2.94 15.46
CA PHE A 151 2.31 1.55 15.57
C PHE A 151 1.63 1.32 16.93
N LYS A 152 0.33 1.01 16.93
CA LYS A 152 -0.47 0.75 18.15
C LYS A 152 -1.42 -0.41 17.90
N ASN A 153 -1.53 -1.33 18.86
CA ASN A 153 -2.42 -2.50 18.78
C ASN A 153 -2.28 -3.28 17.46
N ASN A 154 -1.02 -3.50 17.04
CA ASN A 154 -0.67 -4.18 15.78
C ASN A 154 -1.13 -3.48 14.49
N GLN A 155 -1.45 -2.18 14.54
CA GLN A 155 -1.87 -1.38 13.39
C GLN A 155 -1.06 -0.08 13.29
N TRP A 156 -0.88 0.42 12.07
CA TRP A 156 -0.42 1.79 11.86
C TRP A 156 -1.59 2.76 11.93
N VAL A 157 -1.43 3.80 12.76
CA VAL A 157 -2.46 4.82 12.94
C VAL A 157 -1.86 6.21 12.82
N THR A 158 -2.64 7.14 12.25
CA THR A 158 -2.29 8.56 12.20
C THR A 158 -3.49 9.42 12.64
N ASN A 159 -3.19 10.59 13.19
CA ASN A 159 -4.20 11.61 13.52
C ASN A 159 -4.26 12.71 12.43
N ASP A 160 -3.39 12.64 11.42
CA ASP A 160 -3.24 13.67 10.39
C ASP A 160 -4.17 13.42 9.18
N THR A 161 -5.31 12.75 9.39
CA THR A 161 -6.23 12.35 8.30
C THR A 161 -6.76 13.55 7.50
N ALA A 162 -6.92 14.72 8.12
CA ALA A 162 -7.34 15.95 7.46
C ALA A 162 -6.38 16.42 6.35
N LYS A 163 -5.10 16.00 6.36
CA LYS A 163 -4.14 16.36 5.28
C LYS A 163 -4.46 15.68 3.94
N PHE A 164 -5.29 14.62 3.98
CA PHE A 164 -5.72 13.89 2.81
C PHE A 164 -7.09 14.36 2.28
N GLU A 165 -7.69 15.40 2.89
CA GLU A 165 -8.93 15.97 2.38
C GLU A 165 -8.75 16.48 0.94
N GLY A 166 -9.69 16.09 0.07
CA GLY A 166 -9.66 16.41 -1.35
C GLY A 166 -8.75 15.53 -2.20
N LEU A 167 -8.21 14.44 -1.65
CA LEU A 167 -7.45 13.44 -2.40
C LEU A 167 -8.32 12.20 -2.68
N ASP A 168 -8.13 11.59 -3.85
CA ASP A 168 -8.77 10.34 -4.24
C ASP A 168 -8.09 9.14 -3.55
N ILE A 169 -8.18 9.05 -2.22
CA ILE A 169 -7.58 7.97 -1.43
C ILE A 169 -8.67 7.21 -0.69
N ASN A 170 -8.70 5.89 -0.85
CA ASN A 170 -9.56 5.01 -0.05
C ASN A 170 -8.80 4.59 1.23
N TRP A 171 -9.46 4.76 2.38
CA TRP A 171 -8.98 4.33 3.69
C TRP A 171 -9.55 2.95 4.05
#